data_AF-A0A9D1RGU9-F1
#
_entry.id   AF-A0A9D1RGU9-F1
#
_cell.length_a   1.000
_cell.length_b   1.000
_cell.length_c   1.000
_cell.angle_alpha   90.00
_cell.angle_beta   90.00
_cell.angle_gamma   90.00
#
_symmetry.space_group_name_H-M   'P 1'
#
loop_
_entity.id
_entity.type
_entity.pdbx_description
1 polymer ?
#
loop_
_entity_poly.entity_id
_entity_poly.type
_entity_poly.pdbx_seq_one_letter_code
_entity_poly.pdbx_strand_id
1 'polypeptide(L)'
;CKLVRYFAPENILEVGTEFGISTQYMARTNHNATVFSIGNSEEKTSVADKGFRENGINNVKLFSGLYDQLLPECLEKMRRVDFACINKADNDDKIMRYIELILPYCSKECPIVIKGIYENEEMKKTWQEICEDKRFMICADFFSFGLILLSDKPLQKQNYRLKMR
;
A
#
# COMPACT_ATOMS: atom_id res chain seq x y z
N CYS A 1 2.81 9.66 9.30
CA CYS A 1 3.39 8.85 8.21
C CYS A 1 4.26 9.74 7.31
N LYS A 2 5.60 9.56 7.25
CA LYS A 2 6.49 10.47 6.50
C LYS A 2 6.25 10.45 4.99
N LEU A 3 6.02 9.26 4.43
CA LEU A 3 5.77 9.09 2.99
C LEU A 3 4.47 9.78 2.57
N VAL A 4 3.36 9.54 3.28
CA VAL A 4 2.08 10.22 3.00
C VAL A 4 2.21 11.74 3.10
N ARG A 5 2.98 12.26 4.08
CA ARG A 5 3.22 13.71 4.17
C ARG A 5 4.00 14.26 2.97
N TYR A 6 4.98 13.50 2.48
CA TYR A 6 5.83 13.91 1.36
C TYR A 6 5.08 13.89 0.03
N PHE A 7 4.37 12.80 -0.26
CA PHE A 7 3.64 12.64 -1.52
C PHE A 7 2.30 13.38 -1.53
N ALA A 8 1.76 13.76 -0.37
CA ALA A 8 0.47 14.45 -0.22
C ALA A 8 -0.66 13.84 -1.10
N PRO A 9 -0.90 12.51 -1.04
CA PRO A 9 -1.83 11.84 -1.94
C PRO A 9 -3.28 12.25 -1.67
N GLU A 10 -4.11 12.29 -2.72
CA GLU A 10 -5.55 12.48 -2.58
C GLU A 10 -6.25 11.15 -2.27
N ASN A 11 -5.87 10.06 -2.94
CA ASN A 11 -6.44 8.74 -2.71
C ASN A 11 -5.38 7.73 -2.26
N ILE A 12 -5.55 7.20 -1.05
CA ILE A 12 -4.66 6.20 -0.46
C ILE A 12 -5.38 4.84 -0.48
N LEU A 13 -4.77 3.83 -1.08
CA LEU A 13 -5.22 2.44 -0.99
C LEU A 13 -4.41 1.70 0.08
N GLU A 14 -5.08 0.95 0.95
CA GLU A 14 -4.45 0.01 1.88
C GLU A 14 -5.09 -1.37 1.73
N VAL A 15 -4.26 -2.37 1.47
CA VAL A 15 -4.62 -3.79 1.48
C VAL A 15 -4.01 -4.42 2.73
N GLY A 16 -4.85 -4.82 3.68
CA GLY A 16 -4.42 -5.29 5.00
C GLY A 16 -4.56 -4.23 6.08
N THR A 17 -5.80 -3.96 6.50
CA THR A 17 -6.11 -3.03 7.60
C THR A 17 -5.56 -3.50 8.95
N GLU A 18 -5.58 -4.81 9.21
CA GLU A 18 -5.39 -5.36 10.56
C GLU A 18 -6.27 -4.61 11.58
N PHE A 19 -5.70 -4.15 12.71
CA PHE A 19 -6.39 -3.34 13.73
C PHE A 19 -6.47 -1.83 13.38
N GLY A 20 -6.15 -1.44 12.15
CA GLY A 20 -6.33 -0.08 11.64
C GLY A 20 -5.26 0.93 12.06
N ILE A 21 -4.19 0.52 12.75
CA ILE A 21 -3.18 1.47 13.26
C ILE A 21 -2.51 2.24 12.12
N SER A 22 -2.02 1.55 11.08
CA SER A 22 -1.42 2.23 9.91
C SER A 22 -2.42 3.13 9.20
N THR A 23 -3.66 2.67 9.05
CA THR A 23 -4.77 3.43 8.48
C THR A 23 -4.98 4.75 9.20
N GLN A 24 -5.02 4.72 10.55
CA GLN A 24 -5.15 5.93 11.37
C GLN A 24 -4.02 6.91 11.15
N TYR A 25 -2.77 6.42 11.13
CA TYR A 25 -1.61 7.27 10.88
C TYR A 25 -1.65 7.90 9.50
N MET A 26 -2.08 7.19 8.46
CA MET A 26 -2.21 7.75 7.12
C MET A 26 -3.31 8.82 7.07
N ALA A 27 -4.50 8.49 7.58
CA ALA A 27 -5.68 9.35 7.61
C ALA A 27 -5.43 10.67 8.37
N ARG A 28 -4.76 10.60 9.53
CA ARG A 28 -4.39 11.79 10.32
C ARG A 28 -3.21 12.58 9.76
N THR A 29 -2.37 11.97 8.92
CA THR A 29 -1.25 12.68 8.30
C THR A 29 -1.74 13.63 7.21
N ASN A 30 -2.73 13.19 6.41
CA ASN A 30 -3.35 14.01 5.38
C ASN A 30 -4.88 13.96 5.52
N HIS A 31 -5.45 14.95 6.21
CA HIS A 31 -6.89 15.05 6.45
C HIS A 31 -7.71 15.27 5.16
N ASN A 32 -7.06 15.73 4.08
CA ASN A 32 -7.70 15.93 2.77
C ASN A 32 -7.68 14.66 1.91
N ALA A 33 -6.87 13.66 2.28
CA ALA A 33 -6.85 12.39 1.57
C ALA A 33 -8.06 11.55 1.93
N THR A 34 -8.56 10.74 1.00
CA THR A 34 -9.45 9.62 1.29
C THR A 34 -8.62 8.34 1.38
N VAL A 35 -8.72 7.63 2.51
CA VAL A 35 -8.07 6.33 2.69
C VAL A 35 -9.08 5.22 2.44
N PHE A 36 -8.85 4.41 1.42
CA PHE A 36 -9.59 3.19 1.15
C PHE A 36 -8.82 2.03 1.78
N SER A 37 -9.36 1.44 2.85
CA SER A 37 -8.68 0.36 3.59
C SER A 37 -9.49 -0.92 3.51
N ILE A 38 -8.85 -2.01 3.11
CA ILE A 38 -9.47 -3.33 2.96
C ILE A 38 -8.88 -4.26 4.02
N GLY A 39 -9.74 -4.86 4.83
CA GLY A 39 -9.40 -5.92 5.79
C GLY A 39 -10.12 -7.22 5.46
N ASN A 40 -9.56 -8.35 5.86
CA ASN A 40 -10.13 -9.68 5.63
C ASN A 40 -10.77 -10.33 6.86
N SER A 41 -10.82 -9.61 7.99
CA SER A 41 -11.38 -10.09 9.25
C SER A 41 -12.40 -9.08 9.76
N GLU A 42 -13.65 -9.50 9.88
CA GLU A 42 -14.74 -8.69 10.43
C GLU A 42 -14.44 -8.24 11.87
N GLU A 43 -13.85 -9.12 12.68
CA GLU A 43 -13.43 -8.81 14.04
C GLU A 43 -12.41 -7.66 14.06
N LYS A 44 -11.30 -7.78 13.31
CA LYS A 44 -10.24 -6.77 13.29
C LYS A 44 -10.72 -5.45 12.68
N THR A 45 -11.51 -5.51 11.61
CA THR A 45 -12.07 -4.32 10.96
C THR A 45 -13.10 -3.61 11.86
N SER A 46 -13.89 -4.33 12.65
CA SER A 46 -14.76 -3.72 13.66
C SER A 46 -13.98 -2.96 14.74
N VAL A 47 -12.87 -3.54 15.22
CA VAL A 47 -11.96 -2.85 16.15
C VAL A 47 -11.33 -1.61 15.50
N ALA A 48 -10.91 -1.71 14.24
CA ALA A 48 -10.38 -0.58 13.48
C ALA A 48 -11.41 0.55 13.33
N ASP A 49 -12.64 0.24 12.93
CA ASP A 49 -13.73 1.22 12.77
C ASP A 49 -14.04 1.95 14.08
N LYS A 50 -14.13 1.20 15.20
CA LYS A 50 -14.27 1.79 16.52
C LYS A 50 -13.13 2.75 16.83
N GLY A 51 -11.89 2.34 16.58
CA GLY A 51 -10.71 3.19 16.74
C GLY A 51 -10.76 4.45 15.89
N PHE A 52 -11.25 4.37 14.65
CA PHE A 52 -11.41 5.54 13.78
C PHE A 52 -12.40 6.55 14.37
N ARG A 53 -13.57 6.08 14.81
CA ARG A 53 -14.61 6.92 15.43
C ARG A 53 -14.13 7.59 16.70
N GLU A 54 -13.51 6.84 17.61
CA GLU A 54 -12.99 7.36 18.89
C GLU A 54 -11.90 8.42 18.68
N ASN A 55 -11.14 8.33 17.58
CA ASN A 55 -10.10 9.29 17.24
C ASN A 55 -10.56 10.41 16.28
N GLY A 56 -11.87 10.49 15.97
CA GLY A 56 -12.43 11.53 15.10
C GLY A 56 -11.96 11.44 13.64
N ILE A 57 -11.60 10.25 13.17
CA ILE A 57 -11.10 10.01 11.81
C ILE A 57 -12.29 9.73 10.89
N ASN A 58 -12.57 10.67 9.99
CA ASN A 58 -13.75 10.63 9.12
C ASN A 58 -13.42 10.42 7.63
N ASN A 59 -12.13 10.38 7.28
CA ASN A 59 -11.64 10.29 5.91
C ASN A 59 -11.18 8.86 5.53
N VAL A 60 -11.73 7.84 6.17
CA VAL A 60 -11.46 6.42 5.88
C VAL A 60 -12.72 5.74 5.36
N LYS A 61 -12.59 5.04 4.23
CA LYS A 61 -13.57 4.09 3.69
C LYS A 61 -13.06 2.68 3.97
N LEU A 62 -13.64 2.04 4.98
CA LEU A 62 -13.25 0.70 5.41
C LEU A 62 -14.10 -0.37 4.73
N PHE A 63 -13.46 -1.40 4.19
CA PHE A 63 -14.09 -2.57 3.58
C PHE A 63 -13.63 -3.83 4.31
N SER A 64 -14.56 -4.77 4.53
CA SER A 64 -14.28 -6.04 5.19
C SER A 64 -14.73 -7.21 4.31
N GLY A 65 -13.81 -8.11 3.99
CA GLY A 65 -14.07 -9.28 3.15
C GLY A 65 -12.82 -9.76 2.40
N LEU A 66 -13.01 -10.63 1.42
CA LEU A 66 -11.89 -11.22 0.69
C LEU A 66 -11.19 -10.18 -0.20
N TYR A 67 -9.87 -10.05 -0.05
CA TYR A 67 -9.06 -9.13 -0.86
C TYR A 67 -9.26 -9.33 -2.37
N ASP A 68 -9.31 -10.59 -2.82
CA ASP A 68 -9.46 -10.93 -4.24
C ASP A 68 -10.79 -10.45 -4.85
N GLN A 69 -11.80 -10.19 -4.01
CA GLN A 69 -13.10 -9.67 -4.43
C GLN A 69 -13.17 -8.15 -4.25
N LEU A 70 -12.72 -7.66 -3.11
CA LEU A 70 -12.88 -6.25 -2.73
C LEU A 70 -11.86 -5.33 -3.38
N LEU A 71 -10.64 -5.80 -3.69
CA LEU A 71 -9.62 -4.95 -4.30
C LEU A 71 -10.07 -4.43 -5.68
N PRO A 72 -10.54 -5.26 -6.62
CA PRO A 72 -11.09 -4.76 -7.89
C PRO A 72 -12.27 -3.78 -7.70
N GLU A 73 -13.21 -4.09 -6.80
CA GLU A 73 -14.36 -3.22 -6.51
C GLU A 73 -13.91 -1.86 -5.95
N CYS A 74 -12.94 -1.87 -5.05
CA CYS A 74 -12.38 -0.67 -4.44
C CYS A 74 -11.67 0.21 -5.48
N LEU A 75 -10.87 -0.39 -6.36
CA LEU A 75 -10.17 0.29 -7.45
C LEU A 75 -11.15 0.97 -8.41
N GLU A 76 -12.22 0.27 -8.80
CA GLU A 76 -13.30 0.83 -9.63
C GLU A 76 -14.00 2.02 -8.95
N LYS A 77 -14.21 1.95 -7.62
CA LYS A 77 -14.82 3.05 -6.86
C LYS A 77 -13.89 4.26 -6.71
N MET A 78 -12.61 4.04 -6.43
CA MET A 78 -11.67 5.14 -6.18
C MET A 78 -11.15 5.79 -7.47
N ARG A 79 -11.19 5.06 -8.61
CA ARG A 79 -10.78 5.50 -9.97
C ARG A 79 -9.31 5.85 -10.14
N ARG A 80 -8.61 6.26 -9.08
CA ARG A 80 -7.22 6.68 -9.10
C ARG A 80 -6.55 6.39 -7.77
N VAL A 81 -5.35 5.82 -7.82
CA VAL A 81 -4.50 5.51 -6.67
C VAL A 81 -3.31 6.46 -6.68
N ASP A 82 -3.15 7.25 -5.63
CA ASP A 82 -2.00 8.15 -5.45
C ASP A 82 -0.94 7.57 -4.53
N PHE A 83 -1.33 6.62 -3.68
CA PHE A 83 -0.46 5.97 -2.74
C PHE A 83 -1.06 4.60 -2.41
N ALA A 84 -0.26 3.54 -2.43
CA ALA A 84 -0.71 2.21 -2.04
C ALA A 84 0.16 1.63 -0.91
N CYS A 85 -0.48 0.97 0.04
CA CYS A 85 0.14 0.13 1.07
C CYS A 85 -0.37 -1.31 0.93
N ILE A 86 0.52 -2.26 0.69
CA ILE A 86 0.24 -3.68 0.73
C ILE A 86 0.87 -4.22 2.03
N ASN A 87 0.03 -4.40 3.05
CA ASN A 87 0.42 -4.80 4.41
C ASN A 87 0.28 -6.31 4.66
N LYS A 88 0.16 -7.13 3.62
CA LYS A 88 -0.22 -8.55 3.74
C LYS A 88 0.95 -9.41 4.24
N ALA A 89 0.70 -10.22 5.26
CA ALA A 89 1.65 -11.18 5.83
C ALA A 89 1.46 -12.63 5.33
N ASP A 90 0.28 -12.99 4.80
CA ASP A 90 -0.04 -14.38 4.45
C ASP A 90 -0.20 -14.58 2.94
N ASN A 91 0.73 -15.33 2.35
CA ASN A 91 0.86 -15.77 0.96
C ASN A 91 1.39 -14.73 -0.04
N ASP A 92 2.59 -15.06 -0.53
CA ASP A 92 3.46 -14.29 -1.39
C ASP A 92 3.01 -14.34 -2.86
N ASP A 93 2.29 -15.41 -3.23
CA ASP A 93 1.70 -15.67 -4.55
C ASP A 93 0.75 -14.58 -5.06
N LYS A 94 0.27 -13.70 -4.17
CA LYS A 94 -0.72 -12.66 -4.52
C LYS A 94 -0.18 -11.24 -4.62
N ILE A 95 1.02 -10.94 -4.13
CA ILE A 95 1.50 -9.54 -4.13
C ILE A 95 1.65 -9.02 -5.57
N MET A 96 2.29 -9.79 -6.44
CA MET A 96 2.40 -9.43 -7.86
C MET A 96 1.01 -9.25 -8.50
N ARG A 97 0.08 -10.16 -8.22
CA ARG A 97 -1.30 -10.03 -8.71
C ARG A 97 -1.97 -8.74 -8.23
N TYR A 98 -1.77 -8.34 -6.97
CA TYR A 98 -2.34 -7.10 -6.45
C TYR A 98 -1.70 -5.88 -7.11
N ILE A 99 -0.38 -5.89 -7.31
CA ILE A 99 0.33 -4.85 -8.04
C ILE A 99 -0.27 -4.72 -9.46
N GLU A 100 -0.44 -5.82 -10.20
CA GLU A 100 -1.06 -5.80 -11.54
C GLU A 100 -2.47 -5.21 -11.54
N LEU A 101 -3.28 -5.50 -10.51
CA LEU A 101 -4.62 -4.92 -10.37
C LEU A 101 -4.57 -3.42 -10.09
N ILE A 102 -3.61 -2.97 -9.29
CA ILE A 102 -3.47 -1.58 -8.84
C ILE A 102 -2.89 -0.69 -9.97
N LEU A 103 -1.93 -1.20 -10.74
CA LEU A 103 -1.17 -0.45 -11.75
C LEU A 103 -2.03 0.39 -12.73
N PRO A 104 -3.14 -0.13 -13.31
CA PRO A 104 -3.99 0.64 -14.22
C PRO A 104 -4.63 1.89 -13.59
N TYR A 105 -4.74 1.92 -12.27
CA TYR A 105 -5.35 3.02 -11.51
C TYR A 105 -4.30 3.97 -10.93
N CYS A 106 -3.02 3.61 -10.96
CA CYS A 106 -1.96 4.43 -10.40
C CYS A 106 -1.85 5.78 -11.10
N SER A 107 -1.65 6.82 -10.30
CA SER A 107 -1.12 8.07 -10.80
C SER A 107 0.33 7.89 -11.30
N LYS A 108 0.77 8.83 -12.14
CA LYS A 108 2.09 8.81 -12.81
C LYS A 108 3.29 8.64 -11.88
N GLU A 109 3.17 9.11 -10.64
CA GLU A 109 4.22 9.03 -9.61
C GLU A 109 3.70 8.33 -8.34
N CYS A 110 2.79 7.36 -8.48
CA CYS A 110 2.20 6.63 -7.35
C CYS A 110 3.25 5.76 -6.64
N PRO A 111 3.61 6.04 -5.38
CA PRO A 111 4.35 5.10 -4.53
C PRO A 111 3.49 3.89 -4.14
N ILE A 112 4.08 2.71 -4.20
CA ILE A 112 3.53 1.47 -3.65
C ILE A 112 4.48 0.95 -2.58
N VAL A 113 4.00 0.88 -1.35
CA VAL A 113 4.71 0.33 -0.19
C VAL A 113 4.29 -1.11 0.02
N ILE A 114 5.26 -1.99 0.19
CA ILE A 114 5.06 -3.44 0.39
C ILE A 114 5.73 -3.82 1.70
N LYS A 115 4.97 -4.29 2.69
CA LYS A 115 5.54 -4.78 3.95
C LYS A 115 6.09 -6.20 3.80
N GLY A 116 7.00 -6.59 4.69
CA GLY A 116 7.42 -7.99 4.80
C GLY A 116 8.26 -8.47 3.61
N ILE A 117 9.01 -7.58 2.94
CA ILE A 117 9.86 -7.95 1.79
C ILE A 117 10.96 -8.99 2.11
N TYR A 118 11.17 -9.28 3.39
CA TYR A 118 12.07 -10.33 3.89
C TYR A 118 11.39 -11.27 4.91
N GLU A 119 10.06 -11.32 4.94
CA GLU A 119 9.32 -12.16 5.90
C GLU A 119 9.69 -13.65 5.74
N ASN A 120 9.92 -14.07 4.50
CA ASN A 120 10.35 -15.42 4.15
C ASN A 120 11.17 -15.39 2.82
N GLU A 121 11.69 -16.53 2.37
CA GLU A 121 12.50 -16.61 1.15
C GLU A 121 11.69 -16.39 -0.15
N GLU A 122 10.41 -16.74 -0.19
CA GLU A 122 9.53 -16.51 -1.35
C GLU A 122 9.18 -15.01 -1.48
N MET A 123 8.90 -14.31 -0.39
CA MET A 123 8.76 -12.85 -0.36
C MET A 123 10.01 -12.14 -0.85
N LYS A 124 11.18 -12.60 -0.40
CA LYS A 124 12.47 -12.05 -0.83
C LYS A 124 12.71 -12.24 -2.32
N LYS A 125 12.35 -13.40 -2.87
CA LYS A 125 12.40 -13.66 -4.32
C LYS A 125 11.41 -12.75 -5.07
N THR A 126 10.17 -12.66 -4.59
CA THR A 126 9.13 -11.78 -5.17
C THR A 126 9.57 -10.33 -5.17
N TRP A 127 10.20 -9.86 -4.09
CA TRP A 127 10.77 -8.51 -4.02
C TRP A 127 11.89 -8.28 -5.03
N GLN A 128 12.75 -9.28 -5.26
CA GLN A 128 13.77 -9.22 -6.32
C GLN A 128 13.14 -9.10 -7.71
N GLU A 129 12.11 -9.92 -8.00
CA GLU A 129 11.38 -9.87 -9.28
C GLU A 129 10.72 -8.49 -9.50
N ILE A 130 10.09 -7.93 -8.46
CA ILE A 130 9.56 -6.56 -8.47
C ILE A 130 10.67 -5.54 -8.77
N CYS A 131 11.83 -5.70 -8.13
CA CYS A 131 12.99 -4.83 -8.34
C CYS A 131 13.63 -4.98 -9.72
N GLU A 132 13.31 -6.02 -10.48
CA GLU A 132 13.79 -6.23 -11.86
C GLU A 132 12.80 -5.69 -12.90
N ASP A 133 11.52 -5.59 -12.56
CA ASP A 133 10.46 -5.06 -13.44
C ASP A 133 10.73 -3.62 -13.89
N LYS A 134 10.84 -3.43 -15.20
CA LYS A 134 11.21 -2.16 -15.83
C LYS A 134 10.15 -1.06 -15.70
N ARG A 135 8.91 -1.41 -15.31
CA ARG A 135 7.85 -0.43 -15.02
C ARG A 135 8.16 0.40 -13.78
N PHE A 136 8.90 -0.17 -12.81
CA PHE A 136 9.29 0.53 -11.59
C PHE A 136 10.65 1.17 -11.74
N MET A 137 10.67 2.51 -11.71
CA MET A 137 11.87 3.30 -11.93
C MET A 137 12.71 3.42 -10.66
N ILE A 138 12.06 3.36 -9.49
CA ILE A 138 12.74 3.35 -8.20
C ILE A 138 12.25 2.15 -7.42
N CYS A 139 13.18 1.38 -6.88
CA CYS A 139 12.92 0.37 -5.85
C CYS A 139 13.81 0.69 -4.65
N ALA A 140 13.19 0.95 -3.50
CA ALA A 140 13.89 1.27 -2.27
C ALA A 140 13.55 0.25 -1.18
N ASP A 141 14.57 -0.44 -0.70
CA ASP A 141 14.51 -1.47 0.33
C ASP A 141 14.87 -0.86 1.69
N PHE A 142 13.91 -0.90 2.61
CA PHE A 142 14.02 -0.42 3.99
C PHE A 142 14.03 -1.56 5.02
N PHE A 143 14.39 -2.77 4.60
CA PHE A 143 14.38 -4.03 5.36
C PHE A 143 12.98 -4.50 5.78
N SER A 144 12.26 -3.68 6.54
CA SER A 144 10.90 -4.01 7.02
C SER A 144 9.82 -3.84 5.94
N PHE A 145 10.09 -3.00 4.94
CA PHE A 145 9.22 -2.78 3.79
C PHE A 145 10.05 -2.34 2.58
N GLY A 146 9.48 -2.58 1.39
CA GLY A 146 9.94 -2.04 0.12
C GLY A 146 9.04 -0.89 -0.32
N LEU A 147 9.61 0.04 -1.09
CA LEU A 147 8.90 1.09 -1.80
C LEU A 147 9.24 0.96 -3.28
N ILE A 148 8.23 0.86 -4.13
CA ILE A 148 8.39 1.02 -5.58
C ILE A 148 7.70 2.29 -6.05
N LEU A 149 8.28 2.92 -7.07
CA LEU A 149 7.76 4.15 -7.65
C LEU A 149 7.66 4.01 -9.17
N LEU A 150 6.47 4.33 -9.68
CA LEU A 150 6.26 4.61 -11.09
C LEU A 150 6.81 5.99 -11.43
N SER A 151 7.34 6.17 -12.62
CA SER A 151 7.66 7.51 -13.11
C SER A 151 7.51 7.56 -14.61
N ASP A 152 6.81 8.59 -15.10
CA ASP A 152 6.75 8.94 -16.52
C ASP A 152 7.93 9.81 -16.97
N LYS A 153 8.80 10.21 -16.03
CA LYS A 153 10.03 10.93 -16.31
C LYS A 153 11.11 9.97 -16.81
N PRO A 154 12.02 10.43 -17.69
CA PRO A 154 13.14 9.64 -18.16
C PRO A 154 14.20 9.51 -17.06
N LEU A 155 13.91 8.68 -16.06
CA LEU A 155 14.85 8.32 -15.01
C LEU A 155 15.66 7.10 -15.47
N GLN A 156 16.88 6.95 -14.96
CA GLN A 156 17.52 5.64 -14.96
C GLN A 156 16.99 4.84 -13.77
N LYS A 157 16.72 3.55 -13.99
CA LYS A 157 16.25 2.66 -12.93
C LYS A 157 17.25 2.63 -11.77
N GLN A 158 16.75 2.80 -10.56
CA GLN A 158 17.57 2.89 -9.35
C GLN A 158 17.05 1.94 -8.27
N ASN A 159 17.96 1.09 -7.79
CA ASN A 159 17.71 0.20 -6.67
C ASN A 159 18.49 0.71 -5.46
N TYR A 160 17.78 1.20 -4.45
CA TYR A 160 18.32 1.65 -3.18
C TYR A 160 18.12 0.55 -2.15
N ARG A 161 19.18 0.19 -1.43
CA ARG A 161 19.07 -0.66 -0.24
C ARG A 161 19.67 0.09 0.94
N LEU A 162 18.86 0.36 1.94
CA LEU A 162 19.35 1.00 3.15
C LEU A 162 20.39 0.07 3.78
N LYS A 163 21.47 0.61 4.34
CA LYS A 163 22.44 -0.17 5.12
C LYS A 163 22.25 0.22 6.58
N MET A 164 21.89 -0.74 7.43
CA MET A 164 22.04 -0.52 8.87
C MET A 164 23.53 -0.49 9.17
N ARG A 165 23.97 0.56 9.87
CA ARG A 165 25.33 0.64 10.43
C ARG A 165 25.41 -0.21 11.69
#